data_AF-A0A1Q7TVZ0-F1
#
_entry.id   AF-A0A1Q7TVZ0-F1
#
_cell.length_a   1.000
_cell.length_b   1.000
_cell.length_c   1.000
_cell.angle_alpha   90.00
_cell.angle_beta   90.00
_cell.angle_gamma   90.00
#
_symmetry.space_group_name_H-M   'P 1'
#
loop_
_entity.id
_entity.type
_entity.pdbx_description
1 polymer ?
#
loop_
_entity_poly.entity_id
_entity_poly.type
_entity_poly.pdbx_seq_one_letter_code
_entity_poly.pdbx_strand_id
1 'polypeptide(L)'
;MSLQMASKTTTALTQSRQWGRIEVFPSAVAAIAGHAATRCYGISGMAGRGLRDGFAELLRRENVDKGVDVVQVEEGLAIDVYVIVQYGIRISEVAHNLQETVKFEVERSVN
;
A
#
# COMPACT_ATOMS: atom_id res chain seq x y z
N MET A 1 -24.10 -9.10 27.42
CA MET A 1 -24.23 -7.70 26.97
C MET A 1 -23.07 -7.43 26.03
N SER A 2 -23.39 -7.04 24.80
CA SER A 2 -22.66 -7.35 23.57
C SER A 2 -21.41 -6.50 23.33
N LEU A 3 -20.33 -7.14 22.88
CA LEU A 3 -19.20 -6.49 22.19
C LEU A 3 -18.88 -7.31 20.94
N GLN A 4 -19.52 -6.92 19.84
CA GLN A 4 -19.12 -7.28 18.49
C GLN A 4 -17.95 -6.37 18.12
N MET A 5 -16.74 -6.91 17.96
CA MET A 5 -15.61 -6.15 17.39
C MET A 5 -14.89 -6.98 16.32
N ALA A 6 -15.10 -6.53 15.08
CA ALA A 6 -14.19 -6.53 13.93
C ALA A 6 -13.46 -7.84 13.54
N SER A 7 -14.16 -8.66 12.73
CA SER A 7 -13.52 -9.65 11.85
C SER A 7 -12.75 -8.93 10.73
N LYS A 8 -11.42 -8.76 10.87
CA LYS A 8 -10.53 -8.48 9.74
C LYS A 8 -10.10 -9.82 9.15
N THR A 9 -10.88 -10.32 8.19
CA THR A 9 -10.58 -11.57 7.49
C THR A 9 -9.40 -11.35 6.54
N THR A 10 -8.21 -11.81 6.95
CA THR A 10 -7.02 -11.90 6.09
C THR A 10 -7.20 -13.05 5.11
N THR A 11 -7.71 -12.76 3.91
CA THR A 11 -7.86 -13.74 2.83
C THR A 11 -6.68 -13.62 1.86
N ALA A 12 -6.03 -14.75 1.53
CA ALA A 12 -4.92 -14.80 0.59
C ALA A 12 -5.41 -14.81 -0.87
N LEU A 13 -4.73 -14.07 -1.75
CA LEU A 13 -5.00 -14.02 -3.19
C LEU A 13 -4.51 -15.33 -3.82
N THR A 14 -5.41 -16.17 -4.34
CA THR A 14 -5.05 -17.48 -4.90
C THR A 14 -4.90 -17.40 -6.42
N GLN A 15 -3.71 -17.73 -6.95
CA GLN A 15 -3.47 -17.91 -8.38
C GLN A 15 -2.94 -19.34 -8.65
N SER A 16 -3.64 -20.10 -9.49
CA SER A 16 -3.25 -21.46 -9.87
C SER A 16 -2.53 -21.46 -11.22
N ARG A 17 -1.22 -21.72 -11.24
CA ARG A 17 -0.43 -21.98 -12.45
C ARG A 17 -0.03 -23.46 -12.51
N GLN A 18 0.46 -23.92 -13.65
CA GLN A 18 0.89 -25.32 -13.87
C GLN A 18 2.00 -25.80 -12.91
N TRP A 19 2.59 -24.91 -12.10
CA TRP A 19 3.59 -25.22 -11.08
C TRP A 19 3.04 -25.31 -9.63
N GLY A 20 1.73 -25.27 -9.43
CA GLY A 20 1.10 -25.38 -8.12
C GLY A 20 0.25 -24.17 -7.73
N ARG A 21 -0.11 -24.07 -6.44
CA ARG A 21 -0.92 -22.99 -5.88
C ARG A 21 -0.02 -21.91 -5.30
N ILE A 22 -0.12 -20.70 -5.82
CA ILE A 22 0.55 -19.51 -5.26
C ILE A 22 -0.50 -18.71 -4.51
N GLU A 23 -0.22 -18.42 -3.24
CA GLU A 23 -1.02 -17.55 -2.39
C GLU A 23 -0.24 -16.26 -2.14
N VAL A 24 -0.79 -15.12 -2.56
CA VAL A 24 -0.22 -13.80 -2.30
C VAL A 24 -1.01 -13.13 -1.19
N PHE A 25 -0.35 -12.85 -0.08
CA PHE A 25 -1.00 -12.13 1.03
C PHE A 25 -1.10 -10.63 0.72
N PRO A 26 -2.16 -9.94 1.17
CA PRO A 26 -2.29 -8.48 1.00
C PRO A 26 -1.08 -7.70 1.55
N SER A 27 -0.42 -8.21 2.59
CA SER A 27 0.81 -7.63 3.15
C SER A 27 1.97 -7.63 2.16
N ALA A 28 2.08 -8.65 1.30
CA ALA A 28 3.12 -8.68 0.26
C ALA A 28 2.86 -7.61 -0.81
N VAL A 29 1.59 -7.43 -1.21
CA VAL A 29 1.20 -6.35 -2.14
C VAL A 29 1.48 -4.98 -1.51
N ALA A 30 1.14 -4.80 -0.23
CA ALA A 30 1.40 -3.55 0.49
C ALA A 30 2.90 -3.22 0.53
N ALA A 31 3.76 -4.20 0.78
CA ALA A 31 5.21 -4.03 0.78
C ALA A 31 5.75 -3.62 -0.61
N ILE A 32 5.27 -4.27 -1.69
CA ILE A 32 5.65 -3.93 -3.07
C ILE A 32 5.23 -2.49 -3.39
N ALA A 33 3.98 -2.13 -3.11
CA ALA A 33 3.44 -0.80 -3.35
C ALA A 33 4.18 0.27 -2.53
N GLY A 34 4.49 0.01 -1.25
CA GLY A 34 5.24 0.94 -0.40
C GLY A 34 6.69 1.14 -0.88
N HIS A 35 7.32 0.07 -1.37
CA HIS A 35 8.65 0.15 -1.96
C HIS A 35 8.66 0.89 -3.30
N ALA A 36 7.63 0.70 -4.12
CA ALA A 36 7.44 1.46 -5.35
C ALA A 36 7.21 2.96 -5.06
N ALA A 37 6.34 3.26 -4.09
CA ALA A 37 5.97 4.63 -3.71
C ALA A 37 7.16 5.44 -3.18
N THR A 38 8.00 4.84 -2.34
CA THR A 38 9.20 5.51 -1.78
C THR A 38 10.26 5.84 -2.83
N ARG A 39 10.24 5.20 -4.01
CA ARG A 39 11.12 5.50 -5.13
C ARG A 39 10.53 6.50 -6.13
N CYS A 40 9.26 6.87 -5.98
CA CYS A 40 8.60 7.81 -6.88
C CYS A 40 9.11 9.25 -6.62
N TYR A 41 9.34 10.00 -7.71
CA TYR A 41 9.82 11.37 -7.62
C TYR A 41 8.80 12.27 -6.92
N GLY A 42 9.29 13.17 -6.07
CA GLY A 42 8.44 14.10 -5.30
C GLY A 42 7.88 13.52 -4.00
N ILE A 43 8.09 12.22 -3.72
CA ILE A 43 7.76 11.60 -2.44
C ILE A 43 8.95 11.73 -1.48
N SER A 44 8.73 12.33 -0.31
CA SER A 44 9.74 12.46 0.74
C SER A 44 9.69 11.32 1.75
N GLY A 45 8.57 10.61 1.83
CA GLY A 45 8.36 9.48 2.75
C GLY A 45 6.92 8.96 2.72
N MET A 46 6.69 7.87 3.43
CA MET A 46 5.36 7.28 3.64
C MET A 46 4.73 7.85 4.91
N ALA A 47 3.44 8.12 4.88
CA ALA A 47 2.67 8.54 6.04
C ALA A 47 1.95 7.34 6.68
N GLY A 48 1.88 7.28 8.01
CA GLY A 48 1.13 6.24 8.70
C GLY A 48 -0.39 6.42 8.57
N ARG A 49 -1.16 5.32 8.61
CA ARG A 49 -2.64 5.30 8.55
C ARG A 49 -3.38 6.05 9.69
N GLY A 50 -2.68 6.60 10.69
CA GLY A 50 -3.29 7.26 11.84
C GLY A 50 -2.61 8.56 12.23
N LEU A 51 -3.38 9.64 12.32
CA LEU A 51 -2.98 10.88 13.02
C LEU A 51 -3.07 10.75 14.56
N ARG A 52 -3.61 9.63 15.07
CA ARG A 52 -3.92 9.44 16.51
C ARG A 52 -2.69 9.25 17.40
N ASP A 53 -1.55 8.86 16.85
CA ASP A 53 -0.33 8.56 17.62
C ASP A 53 0.74 9.68 17.56
N GLY A 54 0.38 10.83 16.99
CA GLY A 54 1.21 12.04 17.01
C GLY A 54 2.35 12.08 15.98
N PHE A 55 2.93 13.27 15.81
CA PHE A 55 4.02 13.56 14.86
C PHE A 55 5.26 12.67 15.04
N ALA A 56 5.42 12.02 16.20
CA ALA A 56 6.55 11.14 16.50
C ALA A 56 6.55 9.85 15.66
N GLU A 57 5.38 9.28 15.34
CA GLU A 57 5.29 8.04 14.57
C GLU A 57 5.39 8.27 13.06
N LEU A 58 5.01 9.45 12.59
CA LEU A 58 5.19 9.91 11.20
C LEU A 58 6.68 10.00 10.81
N LEU A 59 7.58 10.13 11.79
CA LEU A 59 9.04 10.23 11.60
C LEU A 59 9.79 8.90 11.87
N ARG A 60 9.10 7.83 12.29
CA ARG A 60 9.75 6.51 12.46
C ARG A 60 10.05 5.89 11.09
N ARG A 61 11.33 5.99 10.72
CA ARG A 61 11.98 5.57 9.46
C ARG A 61 11.84 4.08 9.11
N GLU A 62 11.20 3.27 9.95
CA GLU A 62 11.12 1.81 9.84
C GLU A 62 9.76 1.29 9.37
N ASN A 63 8.80 2.16 9.10
CA ASN A 63 7.41 1.77 8.81
C ASN A 63 7.03 1.98 7.33
N VAL A 64 7.79 1.39 6.41
CA VAL A 64 7.49 1.45 4.96
C VAL A 64 6.10 0.87 4.65
N ASP A 65 5.67 -0.13 5.43
CA ASP A 65 4.38 -0.82 5.26
C ASP A 65 3.18 -0.09 5.90
N LYS A 66 3.40 0.93 6.76
CA LYS A 66 2.30 1.59 7.48
C LYS A 66 1.56 2.66 6.66
N GLY A 67 1.99 2.91 5.44
CA GLY A 67 1.38 3.87 4.52
C GLY A 67 0.67 3.25 3.33
N VAL A 68 0.46 1.94 3.32
CA VAL A 68 -0.30 1.28 2.25
C VAL A 68 -1.40 0.42 2.86
N ASP A 69 -2.63 0.60 2.39
CA ASP A 69 -3.73 -0.31 2.64
C ASP A 69 -4.10 -1.06 1.36
N VAL A 70 -4.38 -2.35 1.50
CA VAL A 70 -4.73 -3.20 0.37
C VAL A 70 -5.99 -3.96 0.73
N VAL A 71 -7.05 -3.70 -0.03
CA VAL A 71 -8.35 -4.34 0.13
C VAL A 71 -8.67 -5.08 -1.15
N GLN A 72 -9.04 -6.35 -1.02
CA GLN A 72 -9.57 -7.12 -2.14
C GLN A 72 -11.02 -6.70 -2.39
N VAL A 73 -11.32 -6.33 -3.63
CA VAL A 73 -12.64 -5.94 -4.11
C VAL A 73 -13.06 -6.87 -5.26
N GLU A 74 -14.33 -6.81 -5.68
CA GLU A 74 -14.85 -7.70 -6.74
C GLU A 74 -14.05 -7.61 -8.05
N GLU A 75 -13.62 -6.40 -8.42
CA GLU A 75 -12.90 -6.13 -9.67
C GLU A 75 -11.36 -6.16 -9.53
N GLY A 76 -10.81 -6.57 -8.37
CA GLY A 76 -9.37 -6.68 -8.17
C GLY A 76 -8.89 -6.19 -6.81
N LEU A 77 -7.89 -5.32 -6.80
CA LEU A 77 -7.28 -4.77 -5.58
C LEU A 77 -7.48 -3.26 -5.53
N ALA A 78 -8.06 -2.78 -4.43
CA ALA A 78 -8.03 -1.37 -4.06
C ALA A 78 -6.79 -1.12 -3.20
N ILE A 79 -5.94 -0.18 -3.62
CA ILE A 79 -4.68 0.14 -2.94
C ILE A 79 -4.69 1.62 -2.55
N ASP A 80 -4.77 1.89 -1.25
CA ASP A 80 -4.67 3.24 -0.71
C ASP A 80 -3.23 3.52 -0.28
N VAL A 81 -2.66 4.63 -0.77
CA VAL A 81 -1.27 5.00 -0.49
C VAL A 81 -1.22 6.36 0.21
N TYR A 82 -0.61 6.38 1.38
CA TYR A 82 -0.44 7.56 2.23
C TYR A 82 1.02 8.02 2.15
N VAL A 83 1.24 9.22 1.61
CA VAL A 83 2.57 9.76 1.33
C VAL A 83 2.76 11.18 1.85
N ILE A 84 4.01 11.53 2.11
CA ILE A 84 4.46 12.90 2.35
C ILE A 84 5.13 13.39 1.08
N VAL A 85 4.60 14.47 0.52
CA VAL A 85 5.07 15.04 -0.76
C VAL A 85 5.99 16.23 -0.49
N GLN A 86 7.03 16.40 -1.30
CA GLN A 86 7.92 17.55 -1.20
C GLN A 86 7.17 18.86 -1.51
N TYR A 87 7.57 19.96 -0.87
CA TYR A 87 7.00 21.27 -1.14
C TYR A 87 7.47 21.84 -2.49
N GLY A 88 6.64 22.66 -3.13
CA GLY A 88 7.02 23.39 -4.35
C GLY A 88 6.87 22.61 -5.66
N ILE A 89 6.26 21.42 -5.62
CA ILE A 89 5.98 20.61 -6.82
C ILE A 89 4.48 20.48 -7.08
N ARG A 90 4.12 20.19 -8.32
CA ARG A 90 2.72 19.99 -8.73
C ARG A 90 2.22 18.65 -8.19
N ILE A 91 1.42 18.68 -7.12
CA ILE A 91 0.89 17.47 -6.47
C ILE A 91 0.15 16.55 -7.45
N SER A 92 -0.60 17.11 -8.41
CA SER A 92 -1.31 16.33 -9.42
C SER A 92 -0.38 15.47 -10.29
N GLU A 93 0.81 15.97 -10.59
CA GLU A 93 1.80 15.28 -11.42
C GLU A 93 2.47 14.15 -10.64
N VAL A 94 2.84 14.43 -9.39
CA VAL A 94 3.38 13.42 -8.46
C VAL A 94 2.36 12.32 -8.21
N ALA A 95 1.10 12.67 -7.94
CA ALA A 95 0.04 11.71 -7.67
C ALA A 95 -0.20 10.78 -8.87
N HIS A 96 -0.21 11.33 -10.09
CA HIS A 96 -0.37 10.53 -11.30
C HIS A 96 0.81 9.58 -11.50
N ASN A 97 2.04 10.08 -11.39
CA ASN A 97 3.25 9.26 -11.53
C ASN A 97 3.31 8.15 -10.46
N LEU A 98 2.94 8.48 -9.22
CA LEU A 98 2.87 7.52 -8.12
C LEU A 98 1.87 6.39 -8.43
N GLN A 99 0.68 6.73 -8.91
CA GLN A 99 -0.34 5.75 -9.27
C GLN A 99 0.14 4.82 -10.38
N GLU A 100 0.73 5.36 -11.45
CA GLU A 100 1.27 4.56 -12.56
C GLU A 100 2.41 3.63 -12.10
N THR A 101 3.34 4.15 -11.30
CA THR A 101 4.48 3.38 -10.79
C THR A 101 4.04 2.24 -9.89
N VAL A 102 3.13 2.51 -8.94
CA VAL A 102 2.62 1.49 -8.01
C VAL A 102 1.83 0.44 -8.78
N LYS A 103 0.96 0.85 -9.71
CA LYS A 103 0.20 -0.07 -10.55
C LYS A 103 1.12 -1.00 -11.32
N PHE A 104 2.11 -0.44 -12.02
CA PHE A 104 3.06 -1.22 -12.83
C PHE A 104 3.83 -2.25 -11.99
N GLU A 105 4.39 -1.84 -10.85
CA GLU A 105 5.22 -2.72 -10.02
C GLU A 105 4.38 -3.84 -9.36
N VAL A 106 3.14 -3.55 -8.96
CA VAL A 106 2.22 -4.56 -8.41
C VAL A 106 1.78 -5.53 -9.50
N GLU A 107 1.35 -5.03 -10.66
CA GLU A 107 0.93 -5.89 -11.78
C GLU A 107 2.08 -6.79 -12.23
N ARG A 108 3.30 -6.28 -12.35
CA ARG A 108 4.48 -7.07 -12.72
C ARG A 108 4.83 -8.18 -11.73
N SER A 109 4.51 -7.99 -10.45
CA SER A 109 4.89 -8.92 -9.38
C SER A 109 3.83 -9.99 -9.11
N VAL A 110 2.57 -9.67 -9.36
CA VAL A 110 1.41 -10.54 -9.09
C VAL A 110 0.90 -11.24 -10.36
N ASN A 111 1.21 -10.70 -11.54
CA ASN A 111 0.78 -11.19 -12.85
C ASN A 111 1.95 -11.73 -13.68
#